data_AF-A0AAE2Y1S1-F1
#
_entry.id   AF-A0AAE2Y1S1-F1
#
_cell.length_a   1.000
_cell.length_b   1.000
_cell.length_c   1.000
_cell.angle_alpha   90.00
_cell.angle_beta   90.00
_cell.angle_gamma   90.00
#
_symmetry.space_group_name_H-M   'P 1'
#
loop_
_entity.id
_entity.type
_entity.pdbx_description
1 polymer ?
#
loop_
_entity_poly.entity_id
_entity_poly.type
_entity_poly.pdbx_seq_one_letter_code
_entity_poly.pdbx_strand_id
1 'polypeptide(L)'
;MLFEDRIDAGEKLASEIEKKIGRPSIILGIPRGGVVIGYVIAKKLGSELDVIIARKIGVPGNPELAVAAVAEDGEVAIEEEVATLYGVSHQYI
;
A
#
# COMPACT_ATOMS: atom_id res chain seq x y z
N MET A 1 -0.84 5.49 -24.56
CA MET A 1 -0.79 5.21 -23.11
C MET A 1 0.68 5.05 -22.71
N LEU A 2 1.06 5.38 -21.46
CA LEU A 2 2.45 5.30 -20.98
C LEU A 2 2.94 3.85 -20.77
N PHE A 3 2.01 2.94 -20.49
CA PHE A 3 2.24 1.51 -20.30
C PHE A 3 1.25 0.68 -21.11
N GLU A 4 1.70 -0.49 -21.58
CA GLU A 4 0.87 -1.43 -22.35
C GLU A 4 -0.03 -2.27 -21.44
N ASP A 5 0.54 -2.79 -20.35
CA ASP A 5 -0.17 -3.54 -19.32
C ASP A 5 0.57 -3.44 -17.96
N ARG A 6 0.14 -4.25 -16.98
CA ARG A 6 0.78 -4.30 -15.66
C ARG A 6 2.18 -4.90 -15.70
N ILE A 7 2.47 -5.76 -16.67
CA ILE A 7 3.79 -6.40 -16.83
C ILE A 7 4.78 -5.34 -17.32
N ASP A 8 4.44 -4.63 -18.40
CA ASP A 8 5.24 -3.52 -18.93
C ASP A 8 5.48 -2.42 -17.87
N ALA A 9 4.44 -2.06 -17.10
CA ALA A 9 4.59 -1.12 -15.99
C ALA A 9 5.58 -1.63 -14.92
N GLY A 10 5.49 -2.90 -14.53
CA GLY A 10 6.40 -3.51 -13.56
C GLY A 10 7.84 -3.61 -14.04
N GLU A 11 8.06 -3.94 -15.31
CA GLU A 11 9.41 -4.02 -15.88
C GLU A 11 10.10 -2.65 -15.92
N LYS A 12 9.36 -1.60 -16.31
CA LYS A 12 9.84 -0.22 -16.30
C LYS A 12 10.10 0.27 -14.88
N LEU A 13 9.20 -0.01 -13.93
CA LEU A 13 9.36 0.37 -12.53
C LEU A 13 10.56 -0.32 -11.88
N ALA A 14 10.76 -1.62 -12.13
CA ALA A 14 11.92 -2.36 -11.62
C ALA A 14 13.25 -1.73 -12.06
N SER A 15 13.36 -1.32 -13.33
CA SER A 15 14.55 -0.63 -13.84
C SER A 15 14.82 0.69 -13.12
N GLU A 16 13.77 1.44 -12.77
CA GLU A 16 13.91 2.70 -12.05
C GLU A 16 14.22 2.50 -10.56
N ILE A 17 13.65 1.45 -9.93
CA ILE A 17 13.98 1.03 -8.57
C ILE A 17 15.47 0.67 -8.47
N GLU A 18 15.98 -0.17 -9.37
CA GLU A 18 17.39 -0.59 -9.36
C GLU A 18 18.35 0.60 -9.45
N LYS A 19 18.02 1.59 -10.29
CA LYS A 19 18.83 2.81 -10.45
C LYS A 19 18.79 3.73 -9.23
N LYS A 20 17.64 3.88 -8.57
CA LYS A 20 17.43 4.89 -7.53
C LYS A 20 17.72 4.37 -6.13
N ILE A 21 17.32 3.14 -5.83
CA ILE A 21 17.41 2.56 -4.49
C ILE A 21 18.11 1.18 -4.47
N GLY A 22 18.53 0.66 -5.63
CA GLY A 22 19.19 -0.64 -5.71
C GLY A 22 18.21 -1.81 -5.67
N ARG A 23 18.63 -2.92 -5.06
CA ARG A 23 17.83 -4.15 -4.96
C ARG A 23 17.22 -4.27 -3.57
N PRO A 24 15.93 -3.92 -3.38
CA PRO A 24 15.28 -4.09 -2.08
C PRO A 24 15.21 -5.57 -1.71
N SER A 25 15.22 -5.88 -0.42
CA SER A 25 15.10 -7.27 0.04
C SER A 25 13.68 -7.81 -0.14
N ILE A 26 12.66 -6.95 0.01
CA ILE A 26 11.24 -7.30 -0.08
C ILE A 26 10.47 -6.27 -0.91
N ILE A 27 9.49 -6.75 -1.67
CA ILE A 27 8.48 -5.97 -2.38
C ILE A 27 7.13 -6.29 -1.76
N LEU A 28 6.42 -5.27 -1.25
CA LEU A 28 5.07 -5.42 -0.71
C LEU A 28 4.04 -4.92 -1.72
N GLY A 29 3.24 -5.85 -2.25
CA GLY A 29 2.19 -5.54 -3.23
C GLY A 29 0.84 -5.28 -2.56
N ILE A 30 0.21 -4.14 -2.87
CA ILE A 30 -1.18 -3.87 -2.46
C ILE A 30 -2.16 -4.55 -3.45
N PRO A 31 -3.07 -5.42 -2.98
CA PRO A 31 -4.04 -6.10 -3.86
C PRO A 31 -5.02 -5.15 -4.56
N ARG A 32 -5.54 -5.50 -5.74
CA ARG A 32 -5.24 -6.71 -6.53
C ARG A 32 -4.15 -6.47 -7.59
N GLY A 33 -4.20 -5.33 -8.26
CA GLY A 33 -3.30 -5.01 -9.38
C GLY A 33 -1.85 -4.78 -8.97
N GLY A 34 -1.61 -4.24 -7.77
CA GLY A 34 -0.27 -3.97 -7.26
C GLY A 34 0.55 -5.24 -7.02
N VAL A 35 -0.10 -6.37 -6.69
CA VAL A 35 0.56 -7.68 -6.53
C VAL A 35 1.15 -8.16 -7.86
N VAL A 36 0.42 -7.97 -8.98
CA VAL A 36 0.91 -8.36 -10.31
C VAL A 36 2.18 -7.57 -10.67
N ILE A 37 2.18 -6.27 -10.41
CA ILE A 37 3.32 -5.39 -10.64
C ILE A 37 4.48 -5.77 -9.70
N GLY A 38 4.18 -6.00 -8.42
CA GLY A 38 5.14 -6.40 -7.40
C GLY A 38 5.87 -7.68 -7.77
N TYR A 39 5.15 -8.69 -8.29
CA TYR A 39 5.75 -9.94 -8.77
C TYR A 39 6.80 -9.73 -9.87
N VAL A 40 6.49 -8.86 -10.84
CA VAL A 40 7.43 -8.54 -11.93
C VAL A 40 8.69 -7.89 -11.38
N ILE A 41 8.53 -6.96 -10.44
CA ILE A 41 9.65 -6.26 -9.80
C ILE A 41 10.50 -7.23 -9.00
N ALA A 42 9.88 -8.01 -8.12
CA ALA A 42 10.57 -8.97 -7.26
C ALA A 42 11.37 -9.98 -8.09
N LYS A 43 10.76 -10.54 -9.13
CA LYS A 43 11.42 -11.46 -10.07
C LYS A 43 12.63 -10.82 -10.76
N LYS A 44 12.52 -9.56 -11.19
CA LYS A 44 13.59 -8.87 -11.93
C LYS A 44 14.74 -8.45 -11.03
N LEU A 45 14.46 -8.07 -9.78
CA LEU A 45 15.47 -7.59 -8.84
C LEU A 45 16.04 -8.69 -7.92
N GLY A 46 15.46 -9.90 -7.96
CA GLY A 46 15.84 -11.00 -7.06
C GLY A 46 15.40 -10.75 -5.62
N SER A 47 14.30 -10.03 -5.44
CA SER A 47 13.70 -9.71 -4.14
C SER A 47 12.62 -10.71 -3.76
N GLU A 48 12.29 -10.80 -2.47
CA GLU A 48 11.09 -11.49 -2.03
C GLU A 48 9.84 -10.66 -2.36
N LEU A 49 8.73 -11.34 -2.66
CA LEU A 49 7.42 -10.71 -2.81
C LEU A 49 6.55 -11.13 -1.64
N ASP A 50 5.90 -10.15 -1.03
CA ASP A 50 4.81 -10.38 -0.11
C ASP A 50 3.65 -9.41 -0.38
N VAL A 51 2.54 -9.62 0.29
CA VAL A 51 1.30 -8.85 0.13
C VAL A 51 1.03 -8.11 1.43
N ILE A 52 0.65 -6.83 1.32
CA ILE A 52 0.18 -6.06 2.48
C ILE A 52 -1.30 -5.74 2.31
N ILE A 53 -2.08 -6.06 3.35
CA ILE A 53 -3.51 -5.81 3.40
C ILE A 53 -3.79 -4.85 4.55
N ALA A 54 -4.38 -3.70 4.22
CA ALA A 54 -4.88 -2.76 5.20
C ALA A 54 -6.25 -2.24 4.76
N ARG A 55 -7.09 -1.90 5.73
CA ARG A 55 -8.40 -1.31 5.49
C ARG A 55 -8.50 0.04 6.19
N LYS A 56 -8.84 1.08 5.42
CA LYS A 56 -9.15 2.42 5.93
C LYS A 56 -10.42 2.38 6.79
N ILE A 57 -10.38 3.07 7.92
CA ILE A 57 -11.53 3.48 8.72
C ILE A 57 -11.74 4.96 8.43
N GLY A 58 -12.89 5.30 7.85
CA GLY A 58 -13.23 6.67 7.48
C GLY A 58 -13.86 7.45 8.62
N VAL A 59 -13.80 8.78 8.57
CA VAL A 59 -14.51 9.66 9.51
C VAL A 59 -16.04 9.52 9.31
N PRO A 60 -16.85 9.51 10.38
CA PRO A 60 -18.32 9.55 10.27
C PRO A 60 -18.79 10.71 9.39
N GLY A 61 -19.57 10.41 8.34
CA GLY A 61 -20.06 11.41 7.39
C GLY A 61 -19.03 11.89 6.35
N ASN A 62 -17.77 11.46 6.44
CA ASN A 62 -16.73 11.74 5.44
C ASN A 62 -15.85 10.49 5.21
N PRO A 63 -16.36 9.45 4.52
CA PRO A 63 -15.67 8.16 4.37
C PRO A 63 -14.38 8.24 3.55
N GLU A 64 -14.19 9.31 2.78
CA GLU A 64 -12.95 9.52 2.02
C GLU A 64 -11.79 9.93 2.92
N LEU A 65 -12.05 10.65 4.00
CA LEU A 65 -11.06 11.02 5.00
C LEU A 65 -10.82 9.86 5.99
N ALA A 66 -9.59 9.36 6.04
CA ALA A 66 -9.19 8.31 6.98
C ALA A 66 -9.00 8.89 8.39
N VAL A 67 -9.58 8.23 9.41
CA VAL A 67 -9.25 8.46 10.83
C VAL A 67 -8.34 7.36 11.38
N ALA A 68 -8.38 6.18 10.78
CA ALA A 68 -7.51 5.07 11.16
C ALA A 68 -7.35 4.09 9.98
N ALA A 69 -6.42 3.15 10.14
CA ALA A 69 -6.29 1.98 9.28
C ALA A 69 -6.07 0.74 10.15
N VAL A 70 -6.65 -0.38 9.74
CA VAL A 70 -6.46 -1.69 10.38
C VAL A 70 -5.64 -2.59 9.47
N ALA A 71 -4.60 -3.19 10.03
CA ALA A 71 -3.76 -4.20 9.39
C ALA A 71 -4.41 -5.60 9.47
N GLU A 72 -3.84 -6.56 8.75
CA GLU A 72 -4.37 -7.93 8.67
C GLU A 72 -4.28 -8.74 9.98
N ASP A 73 -3.37 -8.35 10.88
CA ASP A 73 -3.21 -8.90 12.22
C ASP A 73 -4.14 -8.24 13.26
N GLY A 74 -4.91 -7.23 12.85
CA GLY A 74 -5.81 -6.47 13.71
C GLY A 74 -5.15 -5.28 14.40
N GLU A 75 -3.87 -4.99 14.14
CA GLU A 75 -3.27 -3.74 14.61
C GLU A 75 -3.96 -2.53 13.97
N VAL A 76 -4.23 -1.52 14.78
CA VAL A 76 -4.91 -0.29 14.35
C VAL A 76 -3.97 0.89 14.49
N ALA A 77 -3.71 1.57 13.38
CA ALA A 77 -3.02 2.84 13.34
C ALA A 77 -4.06 3.97 13.31
N ILE A 78 -4.05 4.85 14.31
CA ILE A 78 -4.99 5.96 14.45
C ILE A 78 -4.29 7.28 14.10
N GLU A 79 -4.95 8.12 13.32
CA GLU A 79 -4.55 9.51 13.11
C GLU A 79 -5.21 10.40 14.16
N GLU A 80 -4.51 10.59 15.28
CA GLU A 80 -5.04 11.24 16.50
C GLU A 80 -5.51 12.68 16.24
N GLU A 81 -4.84 13.41 15.34
CA GLU A 81 -5.24 14.78 14.98
C GLU A 81 -6.60 14.79 14.28
N VAL A 82 -6.83 13.85 13.34
CA VAL A 82 -8.10 13.71 12.64
C VAL A 82 -9.18 13.21 13.59
N ALA A 83 -8.88 12.25 14.47
CA ALA A 83 -9.82 11.74 15.46
C ALA A 83 -10.31 12.87 16.38
N THR A 84 -9.37 13.71 16.85
CA THR A 84 -9.67 14.85 17.71
C THR A 84 -10.50 15.91 16.98
N LEU A 85 -10.08 16.30 15.77
CA LEU A 85 -10.74 17.36 14.99
C LEU A 85 -12.19 17.02 14.62
N TYR A 86 -12.47 15.74 14.35
CA TYR A 86 -13.78 15.26 13.95
C TYR A 86 -14.58 14.60 15.10
N GLY A 87 -14.06 14.64 16.33
CA GLY A 87 -14.73 14.08 17.51
C GLY A 87 -14.98 12.57 17.41
N VAL A 88 -14.08 11.84 16.76
CA VAL A 88 -14.19 10.40 16.56
C VAL A 88 -13.70 9.65 17.80
N SER A 89 -14.58 8.89 18.44
CA SER A 89 -14.24 8.10 19.62
C SER A 89 -13.46 6.84 19.27
N HIS A 90 -12.61 6.36 20.19
CA HIS A 90 -11.95 5.04 20.07
C HIS A 90 -12.94 3.86 20.01
N GLN A 91 -14.19 4.02 20.47
CA GLN A 91 -15.22 2.99 20.34
C GLN A 91 -15.76 2.85 18.91
N TYR A 92 -15.66 3.92 18.12
CA TYR A 92 -16.06 3.90 16.71
C TYR A 92 -15.00 3.25 15.82
N ILE A 93 -13.73 3.45 16.18
CA ILE A 93 -12.56 2.85 15.54
C ILE A 93 -12.51 1.37 15.90
#